data_AF-A0A966YP04-F1
#
_entry.id   AF-A0A966YP04-F1
#
_cell.length_a   1.000
_cell.length_b   1.000
_cell.length_c   1.000
_cell.angle_alpha   90.00
_cell.angle_beta   90.00
_cell.angle_gamma   90.00
#
_symmetry.space_group_name_H-M   'P 1'
#
loop_
_entity.id
_entity.type
_entity.pdbx_description
1 polymer ?
#
loop_
_entity_poly.entity_id
_entity_poly.type
_entity_poly.pdbx_seq_one_letter_code
_entity_poly.pdbx_strand_id
1 'polypeptide(L)'
;MSSCRNRGAPTVRALALVTEFTASMAAISPAARSVESFFASGPCAAEPSPGHPSPEEFPMSSVLYRLGRFAARRPWLVIGSWFLLAAAVVVANSTIGRDFEDTFTVPGQDSDDALVLLEAAQLDAAGVSAQLVIASVVPGEPITDDLAQIDQIRAEFAELNDVVAVADPQISADGTVALVRVQYPPSDEMTAVALEDLKERRAELDEANGLRVEADGELFFVFEEAQTGTGEMIGIVAAIVILLIAFGSVIAMGLPIGTALFGLALGTSALGLVNYLIDIPSWAPQMVAMVGIGVGIDYALFLVTRHREYLAQGMTVQESVGRATATAGQAVIFAGGTVVIAILGLAVAGVPFLTAAGVATSLVVLVMVTAAITLLPAFLGLAGPRVNGIRSSRRREIDPTISPRWEAWGRHVSRHAWGYAVGVTALLIALTAPVLALELGFPDNGNLGEERTERQAFDL
;
A
#
# COMPACT_ATOMS: atom_id res chain seq x y z
N MET A 1 21.70 66.89 -12.85
CA MET A 1 20.57 67.79 -12.55
C MET A 1 19.27 67.08 -12.89
N SER A 2 18.28 67.20 -11.99
CA SER A 2 16.84 66.90 -12.10
C SER A 2 16.31 65.47 -12.35
N SER A 3 15.63 64.97 -11.30
CA SER A 3 14.27 64.38 -11.28
C SER A 3 14.04 62.91 -11.64
N CYS A 4 13.61 62.12 -10.64
CA CYS A 4 12.36 61.31 -10.63
C CYS A 4 12.31 60.49 -9.32
N ARG A 5 11.46 60.86 -8.35
CA ARG A 5 10.05 60.45 -8.15
C ARG A 5 9.90 59.13 -7.39
N ASN A 6 9.39 59.31 -6.17
CA ASN A 6 9.09 58.37 -5.10
C ASN A 6 8.06 57.28 -5.50
N ARG A 7 8.39 56.00 -5.25
CA ARG A 7 7.43 54.91 -4.97
C ARG A 7 8.00 54.09 -3.81
N GLY A 8 7.35 54.21 -2.66
CA GLY A 8 7.70 53.50 -1.43
C GLY A 8 7.47 51.99 -1.53
N ALA A 9 8.41 51.26 -0.94
CA ALA A 9 8.38 49.83 -0.68
C ALA A 9 8.24 49.61 0.86
N PRO A 10 7.92 48.39 1.32
CA PRO A 10 6.97 48.10 2.39
C PRO A 10 7.70 47.60 3.67
N THR A 11 7.20 46.57 4.36
CA THR A 11 7.92 45.75 5.37
C THR A 11 8.22 46.36 6.74
N VAL A 12 7.22 46.39 7.64
CA VAL A 12 7.47 46.34 9.10
C VAL A 12 6.47 45.46 9.88
N ARG A 13 5.30 45.08 9.35
CA ARG A 13 4.23 44.46 10.18
C ARG A 13 4.07 42.94 10.14
N ALA A 14 4.89 42.18 9.40
CA ALA A 14 4.75 40.72 9.31
C ALA A 14 5.75 39.91 10.15
N LEU A 15 6.68 40.56 10.87
CA LEU A 15 7.69 39.87 11.69
C LEU A 15 7.20 39.54 13.11
N ALA A 16 6.05 40.08 13.53
CA ALA A 16 5.53 39.93 14.90
C ALA A 16 4.72 38.64 15.13
N LEU A 17 4.32 37.92 14.07
CA LEU A 17 3.47 36.72 14.19
C LEU A 17 4.24 35.39 14.13
N VAL A 18 5.52 35.42 13.72
CA VAL A 18 6.38 34.22 13.65
C VAL A 18 7.22 34.05 14.93
N THR A 19 7.36 35.11 15.74
CA THR A 19 8.13 35.12 16.99
C THR A 19 7.38 34.47 18.17
N GLU A 20 6.04 34.43 18.17
CA GLU A 20 5.28 33.77 19.25
C GLU A 20 5.29 32.24 19.14
N PHE A 21 5.40 31.68 17.92
CA PHE A 21 5.42 30.23 17.72
C PHE A 21 6.78 29.59 18.05
N THR A 22 7.87 30.36 17.95
CA THR A 22 9.24 29.91 18.27
C THR A 22 9.58 30.03 19.76
N ALA A 23 8.88 30.89 20.51
CA ALA A 23 9.05 31.03 21.95
C ALA A 23 8.52 29.82 22.75
N SER A 24 7.56 29.05 22.21
CA SER A 24 6.95 27.89 22.89
C SER A 24 7.81 26.62 22.84
N MET A 25 8.72 26.49 21.85
CA MET A 25 9.63 25.33 21.73
C MET A 25 10.95 25.48 22.51
N ALA A 26 11.28 26.67 23.02
CA ALA A 26 12.52 26.92 23.76
C ALA A 26 12.48 26.51 25.25
N ALA A 27 11.37 25.92 25.72
CA ALA A 27 11.21 25.49 27.12
C ALA A 27 11.79 24.09 27.42
N ILE A 28 12.42 23.42 26.44
CA ILE A 28 12.96 22.06 26.59
C ILE A 28 14.40 22.04 26.07
N SER A 29 15.38 22.16 26.98
CA SER A 29 16.84 21.98 26.82
C SER A 29 17.73 23.25 26.91
N PRO A 30 18.75 23.32 27.82
CA PRO A 30 19.51 24.54 28.09
C PRO A 30 20.77 24.78 27.22
N ALA A 31 20.92 24.13 26.06
CA ALA A 31 22.19 24.12 25.31
C ALA A 31 22.33 25.16 24.17
N ALA A 32 21.42 26.13 24.04
CA ALA A 32 21.40 27.08 22.91
C ALA A 32 21.76 28.52 23.29
N ARG A 33 22.93 28.75 23.90
CA ARG A 33 23.38 30.09 24.34
C ARG A 33 24.63 30.65 23.63
N SER A 34 25.01 30.11 22.47
CA SER A 34 26.29 30.47 21.82
C SER A 34 26.18 31.00 20.38
N VAL A 35 25.03 31.54 19.94
CA VAL A 35 24.85 32.01 18.55
C VAL A 35 24.60 33.52 18.42
N GLU A 36 24.44 34.26 19.52
CA GLU A 36 24.11 35.71 19.45
C GLU A 36 25.30 36.65 19.19
N SER A 37 26.54 36.18 19.09
CA SER A 37 27.71 37.08 19.00
C SER A 37 28.22 37.39 17.59
N PHE A 38 27.46 37.13 16.52
CA PHE A 38 27.98 37.29 15.14
C PHE A 38 27.31 38.40 14.30
N PHE A 39 26.34 39.15 14.82
CA PHE A 39 25.70 40.25 14.10
C PHE A 39 25.98 41.62 14.76
N ALA A 40 27.23 42.06 14.73
CA ALA A 40 27.58 43.44 15.08
C ALA A 40 28.90 43.90 14.41
N SER A 41 28.84 44.23 13.11
CA SER A 41 29.77 45.20 12.51
C SER A 41 29.31 45.63 11.11
N GLY A 42 29.11 46.94 10.94
CA GLY A 42 28.80 47.61 9.68
C GLY A 42 30.00 47.76 8.72
N PRO A 43 29.83 48.49 7.60
CA PRO A 43 30.45 48.16 6.32
C PRO A 43 31.74 48.93 6.04
N CYS A 44 32.76 48.25 5.49
CA CYS A 44 33.84 48.87 4.75
C CYS A 44 34.24 48.00 3.55
N ALA A 45 34.53 48.68 2.45
CA ALA A 45 34.74 48.17 1.10
C ALA A 45 35.88 47.15 0.97
N ALA A 46 35.66 46.14 0.12
CA ALA A 46 36.71 45.36 -0.53
C ALA A 46 36.29 45.06 -1.98
N GLU A 47 37.22 45.28 -2.91
CA GLU A 47 37.06 45.16 -4.36
C GLU A 47 36.68 43.73 -4.81
N PRO A 48 35.96 43.55 -5.94
CA PRO A 48 35.67 42.22 -6.45
C PRO A 48 36.87 41.65 -7.23
N SER A 49 37.44 40.55 -6.71
CA SER A 49 38.30 39.64 -7.47
C SER A 49 37.47 38.90 -8.54
N PRO A 50 37.92 38.80 -9.81
CA PRO A 50 37.21 38.05 -10.84
C PRO A 50 37.62 36.57 -10.73
N GLY A 51 36.96 35.84 -9.83
CA GLY A 51 36.99 34.38 -9.81
C GLY A 51 35.60 33.86 -10.11
N HIS A 52 35.40 33.25 -11.28
CA HIS A 52 34.20 32.47 -11.55
C HIS A 52 33.99 31.45 -10.42
N PRO A 53 32.84 31.44 -9.72
CA PRO A 53 32.48 30.28 -8.94
C PRO A 53 32.27 29.13 -9.92
N SER A 54 33.12 28.10 -9.83
CA SER A 54 32.82 26.79 -10.38
C SER A 54 31.44 26.37 -9.90
N PRO A 55 30.61 25.73 -10.75
CA PRO A 55 29.28 25.29 -10.32
C PRO A 55 29.46 24.42 -9.07
N GLU A 56 28.79 24.80 -7.99
CA GLU A 56 28.75 24.01 -6.76
C GLU A 56 28.24 22.61 -7.13
N GLU A 57 29.17 21.66 -7.28
CA GLU A 57 28.84 20.25 -7.38
C GLU A 57 28.22 19.88 -6.02
N PHE A 58 26.89 19.78 -5.98
CA PHE A 58 26.18 19.18 -4.86
C PHE A 58 26.92 17.89 -4.47
N PRO A 59 27.26 17.68 -3.18
CA PRO A 59 28.11 16.58 -2.77
C PRO A 59 27.44 15.26 -3.15
N MET A 60 27.89 14.66 -4.26
CA MET A 60 27.40 13.37 -4.70
C MET A 60 27.74 12.33 -3.63
N SER A 61 26.77 11.50 -3.25
CA SER A 61 27.02 10.41 -2.32
C SER A 61 28.05 9.43 -2.89
N SER A 62 29.27 9.50 -2.35
CA SER A 62 30.38 8.64 -2.79
C SER A 62 30.10 7.15 -2.52
N VAL A 63 29.28 6.85 -1.50
CA VAL A 63 28.88 5.49 -1.14
C VAL A 63 27.89 4.93 -2.17
N LEU A 64 26.82 5.67 -2.47
CA LEU A 64 25.81 5.23 -3.45
C LEU A 64 26.40 5.13 -4.85
N TYR A 65 27.31 6.03 -5.21
CA TYR A 65 28.06 5.95 -6.45
C TYR A 65 28.86 4.64 -6.55
N ARG A 66 29.62 4.30 -5.51
CA ARG A 66 30.43 3.07 -5.47
C ARG A 66 29.55 1.82 -5.49
N LEU A 67 28.43 1.83 -4.78
CA LEU A 67 27.46 0.74 -4.74
C LEU A 67 26.84 0.48 -6.12
N GLY A 68 26.27 1.51 -6.75
CA GLY A 68 25.67 1.40 -8.09
C GLY A 68 26.69 0.99 -9.14
N ARG A 69 27.89 1.57 -9.10
CA ARG A 69 28.98 1.20 -10.02
C ARG A 69 29.47 -0.23 -9.80
N PHE A 70 29.52 -0.70 -8.55
CA PHE A 70 29.86 -2.09 -8.24
C PHE A 70 28.82 -3.06 -8.78
N ALA A 71 27.54 -2.79 -8.54
CA ALA A 71 26.42 -3.58 -9.03
C ALA A 71 26.42 -3.67 -10.57
N ALA A 72 26.67 -2.55 -11.25
CA ALA A 72 26.77 -2.54 -12.71
C ALA A 72 28.02 -3.25 -13.26
N ARG A 73 29.13 -3.29 -12.51
CA ARG A 73 30.38 -3.96 -12.92
C ARG A 73 30.34 -5.47 -12.71
N ARG A 74 29.67 -5.93 -11.64
CA ARG A 74 29.57 -7.35 -11.28
C ARG A 74 28.10 -7.76 -11.12
N PRO A 75 27.29 -7.64 -12.18
CA PRO A 75 25.85 -7.83 -12.07
C PRO A 75 25.47 -9.24 -11.64
N TRP A 76 26.16 -10.26 -12.16
CA TRP A 76 25.92 -11.66 -11.80
C TRP A 76 26.14 -11.99 -10.32
N LEU A 77 27.08 -11.30 -9.65
CA LEU A 77 27.27 -11.49 -8.22
C LEU A 77 26.11 -10.90 -7.41
N VAL A 78 25.64 -9.70 -7.78
CA VAL A 78 24.54 -9.05 -7.07
C VAL A 78 23.23 -9.79 -7.31
N ILE A 79 22.93 -10.13 -8.57
CA ILE A 79 21.75 -10.92 -8.92
C ILE A 79 21.82 -12.28 -8.23
N GLY A 80 22.97 -12.97 -8.30
CA GLY A 80 23.17 -14.25 -7.61
C GLY A 80 22.97 -14.16 -6.10
N SER A 81 23.45 -13.09 -5.45
CA SER A 81 23.22 -12.90 -4.00
C SER A 81 21.76 -12.65 -3.66
N TRP A 82 21.01 -11.92 -4.51
CA TRP A 82 19.58 -11.71 -4.32
C TRP A 82 18.78 -13.00 -4.54
N PHE A 83 19.12 -13.80 -5.55
CA PHE A 83 18.50 -15.12 -5.76
C PHE A 83 18.80 -16.08 -4.62
N LEU A 84 20.03 -16.08 -4.09
CA LEU A 84 20.39 -16.88 -2.93
C LEU A 84 19.62 -16.45 -1.68
N LEU A 85 19.51 -15.14 -1.45
CA LEU A 85 18.68 -14.59 -0.37
C LEU A 85 17.21 -14.98 -0.54
N ALA A 86 16.67 -14.86 -1.75
CA ALA A 86 15.29 -15.23 -2.05
C ALA A 86 15.04 -16.72 -1.80
N ALA A 87 15.92 -17.59 -2.28
CA ALA A 87 15.83 -19.02 -2.03
C ALA A 87 15.90 -19.33 -0.51
N ALA A 88 16.80 -18.67 0.23
CA ALA A 88 16.91 -18.85 1.68
C ALA A 88 15.63 -18.43 2.42
N VAL A 89 15.05 -17.27 2.06
CA VAL A 89 13.80 -16.77 2.66
C VAL A 89 12.63 -17.68 2.32
N VAL A 90 12.48 -18.07 1.04
CA VAL A 90 11.39 -18.97 0.61
C VAL A 90 11.49 -20.33 1.29
N VAL A 91 12.69 -20.91 1.37
CA VAL A 91 12.88 -22.20 2.07
C VAL A 91 12.55 -22.05 3.56
N ALA A 92 13.09 -21.03 4.23
CA ALA A 92 12.78 -20.77 5.63
C ALA A 92 11.27 -20.58 5.86
N ASN A 93 10.60 -19.78 5.01
CA ASN A 93 9.16 -19.55 5.12
C ASN A 93 8.34 -20.82 4.82
N SER A 94 8.73 -21.62 3.84
CA SER A 94 8.01 -22.87 3.52
C SER A 94 8.18 -23.98 4.58
N THR A 95 9.21 -23.87 5.42
CA THR A 95 9.52 -24.90 6.43
C THR A 95 9.04 -24.54 7.82
N ILE A 96 9.03 -23.25 8.12
CA ILE A 96 8.78 -22.74 9.46
C ILE A 96 7.70 -21.65 9.42
N GLY A 97 7.43 -20.96 8.31
CA GLY A 97 6.48 -19.84 8.27
C GLY A 97 5.10 -20.13 8.86
N ARG A 98 4.51 -19.12 9.51
CA ARG A 98 3.17 -19.18 10.11
C ARG A 98 2.11 -18.58 9.18
N ASP A 99 0.93 -19.16 9.21
CA ASP A 99 -0.26 -18.67 8.52
C ASP A 99 -0.77 -17.36 9.14
N PHE A 100 -1.38 -16.51 8.31
CA PHE A 100 -1.89 -15.21 8.74
C PHE A 100 -3.25 -15.40 9.42
N GLU A 101 -3.43 -14.77 10.58
CA GLU A 101 -4.64 -14.88 11.38
C GLU A 101 -5.26 -13.49 11.60
N ASP A 102 -6.58 -13.40 11.49
CA ASP A 102 -7.31 -12.16 11.71
C ASP A 102 -7.76 -12.05 13.17
N THR A 103 -6.86 -11.57 14.02
CA THR A 103 -7.17 -11.31 15.43
C THR A 103 -7.50 -9.83 15.62
N PHE A 104 -8.78 -9.51 15.82
CA PHE A 104 -9.24 -8.14 16.10
C PHE A 104 -9.28 -7.83 17.60
N THR A 105 -8.21 -8.17 18.33
CA THR A 105 -8.13 -7.88 19.77
C THR A 105 -7.44 -6.54 20.03
N VAL A 106 -8.01 -5.78 20.96
CA VAL A 106 -7.40 -4.55 21.49
C VAL A 106 -7.18 -4.78 22.98
N PRO A 107 -5.97 -5.18 23.38
CA PRO A 107 -5.69 -5.56 24.77
C PRO A 107 -6.03 -4.42 25.74
N GLY A 108 -6.63 -4.80 26.87
CA GLY A 108 -6.99 -3.86 27.95
C GLY A 108 -8.30 -3.11 27.73
N GLN A 109 -9.17 -3.61 26.85
CA GLN A 109 -10.57 -3.20 26.76
C GLN A 109 -11.46 -4.18 27.51
N ASP A 110 -12.50 -3.68 28.19
CA ASP A 110 -13.45 -4.51 28.94
C ASP A 110 -14.11 -5.59 28.05
N SER A 111 -14.32 -5.30 26.75
CA SER A 111 -14.87 -6.25 25.77
C SER A 111 -13.94 -7.43 25.49
N ASP A 112 -12.62 -7.18 25.48
CA ASP A 112 -11.59 -8.22 25.28
C ASP A 112 -11.51 -9.11 26.53
N ASP A 113 -11.52 -8.51 27.72
CA ASP A 113 -11.57 -9.24 28.99
C ASP A 113 -12.85 -10.10 29.10
N ALA A 114 -13.98 -9.62 28.58
CA ALA A 114 -15.22 -10.39 28.52
C ALA A 114 -15.11 -11.62 27.61
N LEU A 115 -14.48 -11.49 26.43
CA LEU A 115 -14.23 -12.62 25.52
C LEU A 115 -13.31 -13.65 26.19
N VAL A 116 -12.23 -13.21 26.83
CA VAL A 116 -11.32 -14.10 27.58
C VAL A 116 -12.07 -14.86 28.69
N LEU A 117 -13.02 -14.21 29.37
CA LEU A 117 -13.85 -14.88 30.39
C LEU A 117 -14.84 -15.89 29.79
N LEU A 118 -15.41 -15.61 28.61
CA LEU A 118 -16.30 -16.53 27.89
C LEU A 118 -15.53 -17.78 27.41
N GLU A 119 -14.34 -17.58 26.84
CA GLU A 119 -13.45 -18.65 26.41
C GLU A 119 -13.00 -19.51 27.61
N ALA A 120 -12.59 -18.88 28.70
CA ALA A 120 -12.20 -19.57 29.94
C ALA A 120 -13.36 -20.35 30.58
N ALA A 121 -14.59 -19.89 30.40
CA ALA A 121 -15.78 -20.58 30.86
C ALA A 121 -16.25 -21.69 29.90
N GLN A 122 -15.57 -21.87 28.74
CA GLN A 122 -15.99 -22.74 27.64
C GLN A 122 -17.43 -22.46 27.19
N LEU A 123 -17.84 -21.18 27.29
CA LEU A 123 -19.16 -20.72 26.87
C LEU A 123 -19.20 -20.26 25.41
N ASP A 124 -18.02 -20.09 24.79
CA ASP A 124 -17.95 -19.98 23.34
C ASP A 124 -18.38 -21.30 22.72
N ALA A 125 -19.33 -21.22 21.78
CA ALA A 125 -19.68 -22.36 20.94
C ALA A 125 -18.41 -22.76 20.18
N ALA A 126 -17.82 -23.89 20.56
CA ALA A 126 -16.58 -24.35 19.94
C ALA A 126 -16.78 -24.56 18.43
N GLY A 127 -15.93 -23.90 17.63
CA GLY A 127 -15.86 -24.06 16.18
C GLY A 127 -16.47 -22.92 15.38
N VAL A 128 -16.37 -23.00 14.06
CA VAL A 128 -16.81 -21.96 13.12
C VAL A 128 -18.29 -22.11 12.81
N SER A 129 -19.04 -21.02 12.75
CA SER A 129 -20.47 -21.06 12.39
C SER A 129 -20.75 -20.53 10.98
N ALA A 130 -21.70 -21.17 10.29
CA ALA A 130 -22.40 -20.60 9.15
C ALA A 130 -23.88 -20.45 9.50
N GLN A 131 -24.55 -19.50 8.87
CA GLN A 131 -25.96 -19.23 9.08
C GLN A 131 -26.66 -19.21 7.73
N LEU A 132 -27.76 -19.97 7.64
CA LEU A 132 -28.63 -20.01 6.48
C LEU A 132 -29.82 -19.12 6.78
N VAL A 133 -30.14 -18.24 5.83
CA VAL A 133 -31.30 -17.36 5.85
C VAL A 133 -32.24 -17.82 4.75
N ILE A 134 -33.38 -18.38 5.14
CA ILE A 134 -34.36 -18.95 4.23
C ILE A 134 -35.59 -18.03 4.21
N ALA A 135 -36.00 -17.61 3.02
CA ALA A 135 -37.17 -16.76 2.81
C ALA A 135 -37.96 -17.21 1.58
N SER A 136 -39.20 -16.72 1.41
CA SER A 136 -39.93 -16.91 0.15
C SER A 136 -39.25 -16.17 -1.00
N VAL A 137 -39.32 -16.73 -2.21
CA VAL A 137 -38.91 -16.04 -3.45
C VAL A 137 -39.76 -14.79 -3.69
N VAL A 138 -40.99 -14.76 -3.18
CA VAL A 138 -41.85 -13.57 -3.19
C VAL A 138 -41.64 -12.79 -1.89
N PRO A 139 -41.12 -11.55 -1.96
CA PRO A 139 -40.82 -10.77 -0.76
C PRO A 139 -42.05 -10.59 0.15
N GLY A 140 -41.90 -10.93 1.43
CA GLY A 140 -42.93 -10.75 2.47
C GLY A 140 -44.03 -11.80 2.51
N GLU A 141 -43.95 -12.85 1.70
CA GLU A 141 -44.84 -14.02 1.83
C GLU A 141 -44.39 -14.89 3.02
N PRO A 142 -45.31 -15.32 3.90
CA PRO A 142 -44.96 -16.17 5.03
C PRO A 142 -44.53 -17.57 4.56
N ILE A 143 -43.47 -18.10 5.16
CA ILE A 143 -42.92 -19.45 4.93
C ILE A 143 -43.48 -20.48 5.93
N THR A 144 -44.56 -20.14 6.64
CA THR A 144 -45.15 -20.98 7.69
C THR A 144 -45.75 -22.28 7.17
N ASP A 145 -46.07 -22.35 5.87
CA ASP A 145 -46.56 -23.56 5.24
C ASP A 145 -45.41 -24.47 4.73
N ASP A 146 -44.18 -23.95 4.70
CA ASP A 146 -42.99 -24.60 4.14
C ASP A 146 -42.10 -25.24 5.21
N LEU A 147 -42.58 -25.40 6.45
CA LEU A 147 -41.78 -25.95 7.57
C LEU A 147 -41.15 -27.31 7.28
N ALA A 148 -41.87 -28.19 6.60
CA ALA A 148 -41.35 -29.51 6.22
C ALA A 148 -40.21 -29.39 5.20
N GLN A 149 -40.27 -28.37 4.33
CA GLN A 149 -39.22 -28.10 3.35
C GLN A 149 -38.00 -27.45 4.00
N ILE A 150 -38.20 -26.56 4.99
CA ILE A 150 -37.13 -25.98 5.80
C ILE A 150 -36.40 -27.08 6.59
N ASP A 151 -37.15 -28.02 7.19
CA ASP A 151 -36.56 -29.18 7.87
C ASP A 151 -35.79 -30.11 6.90
N GLN A 152 -36.27 -30.24 5.65
CA GLN A 152 -35.54 -30.98 4.62
C GLN A 152 -34.24 -30.27 4.23
N ILE A 153 -34.27 -28.96 3.98
CA ILE A 153 -33.09 -28.13 3.69
C ILE A 153 -32.06 -28.31 4.82
N ARG A 154 -32.50 -28.17 6.08
CA ARG A 154 -31.65 -28.39 7.26
C ARG A 154 -31.00 -29.78 7.25
N ALA A 155 -31.77 -30.83 6.95
CA ALA A 155 -31.26 -32.20 6.92
C ALA A 155 -30.18 -32.38 5.83
N GLU A 156 -30.34 -31.76 4.67
CA GLU A 156 -29.33 -31.79 3.61
C GLU A 156 -28.03 -31.09 4.01
N PHE A 157 -28.10 -29.96 4.71
CA PHE A 157 -26.90 -29.30 5.25
C PHE A 157 -26.23 -30.13 6.36
N ALA A 158 -26.99 -30.93 7.11
CA ALA A 158 -26.43 -31.85 8.10
C ALA A 158 -25.66 -33.03 7.48
N GLU A 159 -25.84 -33.29 6.18
CA GLU A 159 -25.10 -34.33 5.45
C GLU A 159 -23.78 -33.83 4.83
N LEU A 160 -23.50 -32.52 4.89
CA LEU A 160 -22.25 -31.96 4.39
C LEU A 160 -21.05 -32.44 5.21
N ASN A 161 -19.90 -32.51 4.56
CA ASN A 161 -18.65 -32.83 5.23
C ASN A 161 -18.31 -31.77 6.28
N ASP A 162 -17.64 -32.19 7.35
CA ASP A 162 -17.16 -31.32 8.43
C ASP A 162 -18.26 -30.54 9.18
N VAL A 163 -19.54 -30.88 9.02
CA VAL A 163 -20.62 -30.33 9.85
C VAL A 163 -20.72 -31.11 11.16
N VAL A 164 -20.60 -30.39 12.28
CA VAL A 164 -20.73 -30.93 13.64
C VAL A 164 -22.19 -31.02 14.06
N ALA A 165 -22.95 -29.95 13.80
CA ALA A 165 -24.35 -29.84 14.19
C ALA A 165 -25.09 -28.82 13.34
N VAL A 166 -26.39 -29.02 13.15
CA VAL A 166 -27.29 -28.02 12.59
C VAL A 166 -28.41 -27.72 13.58
N ALA A 167 -28.51 -26.46 13.99
CA ALA A 167 -29.52 -26.01 14.96
C ALA A 167 -30.94 -26.14 14.40
N ASP A 168 -31.92 -26.18 15.30
CA ASP A 168 -33.33 -26.10 14.91
C ASP A 168 -33.64 -24.72 14.29
N PRO A 169 -34.51 -24.65 13.26
CA PRO A 169 -34.84 -23.40 12.59
C PRO A 169 -35.49 -22.41 13.56
N GLN A 170 -34.99 -21.18 13.56
CA GLN A 170 -35.58 -20.05 14.28
C GLN A 170 -36.39 -19.22 13.30
N ILE A 171 -37.70 -19.18 13.50
CA ILE A 171 -38.62 -18.47 12.59
C ILE A 171 -38.88 -17.07 13.14
N SER A 172 -38.88 -16.09 12.24
CA SER A 172 -39.20 -14.70 12.55
C SER A 172 -40.63 -14.56 13.10
N ALA A 173 -40.88 -13.51 13.89
CA ALA A 173 -42.19 -13.30 14.52
C ALA A 173 -43.33 -13.08 13.50
N ASP A 174 -43.01 -12.57 12.33
CA ASP A 174 -43.90 -12.38 11.18
C ASP A 174 -43.96 -13.62 10.25
N GLY A 175 -43.14 -14.65 10.52
CA GLY A 175 -43.17 -15.92 9.80
C GLY A 175 -42.64 -15.86 8.36
N THR A 176 -41.86 -14.84 8.02
CA THR A 176 -41.36 -14.58 6.66
C THR A 176 -39.93 -15.09 6.44
N VAL A 177 -39.15 -15.25 7.50
CA VAL A 177 -37.74 -15.65 7.46
C VAL A 177 -37.46 -16.76 8.48
N ALA A 178 -36.68 -17.75 8.08
CA ALA A 178 -36.15 -18.79 8.96
C ALA A 178 -34.62 -18.75 8.98
N LEU A 179 -34.05 -18.79 10.19
CA LEU A 179 -32.62 -18.84 10.43
C LEU A 179 -32.22 -20.25 10.86
N VAL A 180 -31.25 -20.83 10.17
CA VAL A 180 -30.69 -22.14 10.53
C VAL A 180 -29.18 -22.00 10.69
N ARG A 181 -28.68 -22.29 11.90
CA ARG A 181 -27.24 -22.24 12.19
C ARG A 181 -26.60 -23.60 11.90
N VAL A 182 -25.57 -23.61 11.08
CA VAL A 182 -24.71 -24.76 10.79
C VAL A 182 -23.39 -24.58 11.55
N GLN A 183 -23.02 -25.55 12.36
CA GLN A 183 -21.81 -25.54 13.18
C GLN A 183 -20.77 -26.46 12.55
N TYR A 184 -19.57 -25.92 12.35
CA TYR A 184 -18.37 -26.61 11.89
C TYR A 184 -17.35 -26.75 13.04
N PRO A 185 -16.32 -27.60 12.93
CA PRO A 185 -15.24 -27.66 13.92
C PRO A 185 -14.42 -26.35 13.94
N PRO A 186 -13.37 -26.25 14.76
CA PRO A 186 -12.39 -25.16 14.66
C PRO A 186 -11.74 -25.07 13.26
N SER A 187 -11.38 -23.85 12.84
CA SER A 187 -10.87 -23.58 11.48
C SER A 187 -9.57 -24.32 11.14
N ASP A 188 -8.76 -24.68 12.13
CA ASP A 188 -7.52 -25.44 11.98
C ASP A 188 -7.74 -26.94 11.70
N GLU A 189 -8.95 -27.45 11.93
CA GLU A 189 -9.34 -28.83 11.64
C GLU A 189 -10.04 -29.01 10.27
N MET A 190 -10.30 -27.92 9.55
CA MET A 190 -11.02 -27.95 8.27
C MET A 190 -10.27 -27.22 7.15
N THR A 191 -10.82 -27.27 5.94
CA THR A 191 -10.27 -26.59 4.77
C THR A 191 -11.34 -25.74 4.08
N ALA A 192 -10.92 -24.88 3.14
CA ALA A 192 -11.84 -24.09 2.32
C ALA A 192 -12.86 -24.92 1.52
N VAL A 193 -12.65 -26.24 1.39
CA VAL A 193 -13.62 -27.17 0.79
C VAL A 193 -14.96 -27.14 1.54
N ALA A 194 -14.97 -26.98 2.86
CA ALA A 194 -16.20 -26.91 3.64
C ALA A 194 -17.10 -25.73 3.23
N LEU A 195 -16.49 -24.59 2.89
CA LEU A 195 -17.21 -23.42 2.39
C LEU A 195 -17.74 -23.65 0.97
N GLU A 196 -16.94 -24.28 0.10
CA GLU A 196 -17.36 -24.58 -1.27
C GLU A 196 -18.50 -25.62 -1.30
N ASP A 197 -18.42 -26.67 -0.48
CA ASP A 197 -19.50 -27.66 -0.30
C ASP A 197 -20.81 -26.98 0.18
N LEU A 198 -20.71 -26.02 1.11
CA LEU A 198 -21.85 -25.24 1.59
C LEU A 198 -22.44 -24.36 0.48
N LYS A 199 -21.61 -23.66 -0.30
CA LYS A 199 -22.07 -22.80 -1.40
C LYS A 199 -22.74 -23.60 -2.53
N GLU A 200 -22.15 -24.74 -2.89
CA GLU A 200 -22.69 -25.62 -3.93
C GLU A 200 -24.06 -26.15 -3.50
N ARG A 201 -24.16 -26.70 -2.29
CA ARG A 201 -25.44 -27.21 -1.77
C ARG A 201 -26.49 -26.11 -1.60
N ARG A 202 -26.09 -24.92 -1.15
CA ARG A 202 -26.97 -23.74 -1.11
C ARG A 202 -27.53 -23.42 -2.49
N ALA A 203 -26.67 -23.35 -3.51
CA ALA A 203 -27.10 -23.03 -4.88
C ALA A 203 -28.06 -24.09 -5.44
N GLU A 204 -27.80 -25.38 -5.20
CA GLU A 204 -28.71 -26.47 -5.60
C GLU A 204 -30.10 -26.33 -4.95
N LEU A 205 -30.15 -26.00 -3.66
CA LEU A 205 -31.38 -25.88 -2.90
C LEU A 205 -32.16 -24.61 -3.21
N ASP A 206 -31.49 -23.49 -3.47
CA ASP A 206 -32.10 -22.24 -3.91
C ASP A 206 -32.84 -22.42 -5.25
N GLU A 207 -32.24 -23.16 -6.20
CA GLU A 207 -32.87 -23.44 -7.50
C GLU A 207 -34.02 -24.48 -7.41
N ALA A 208 -33.92 -25.46 -6.51
CA ALA A 208 -34.83 -26.61 -6.47
C ALA A 208 -36.15 -26.34 -5.72
N ASN A 209 -36.12 -25.47 -4.71
CA ASN A 209 -37.16 -25.46 -3.68
C ASN A 209 -38.21 -24.34 -3.83
N GLY A 210 -38.00 -23.37 -4.74
CA GLY A 210 -38.88 -22.20 -4.82
C GLY A 210 -38.84 -21.32 -3.56
N LEU A 211 -37.88 -21.59 -2.67
CA LEU A 211 -37.49 -20.78 -1.52
C LEU A 211 -36.14 -20.16 -1.83
N ARG A 212 -35.96 -18.93 -1.38
CA ARG A 212 -34.67 -18.24 -1.44
C ARG A 212 -33.81 -18.70 -0.27
N VAL A 213 -32.64 -19.26 -0.57
CA VAL A 213 -31.69 -19.76 0.43
C VAL A 213 -30.40 -18.96 0.33
N GLU A 214 -30.19 -18.06 1.27
CA GLU A 214 -28.95 -17.31 1.42
C GLU A 214 -28.12 -17.84 2.58
N ALA A 215 -26.81 -17.59 2.53
CA ALA A 215 -25.90 -18.04 3.56
C ALA A 215 -24.92 -16.93 3.95
N ASP A 216 -24.62 -16.84 5.24
CA ASP A 216 -23.58 -15.99 5.79
C ASP A 216 -22.90 -16.66 7.00
N GLY A 217 -22.11 -15.89 7.76
CA GLY A 217 -21.48 -16.35 8.99
C GLY A 217 -19.95 -16.39 8.93
N GLU A 218 -19.37 -16.88 10.02
CA GLU A 218 -17.92 -16.92 10.25
C GLU A 218 -17.20 -17.81 9.24
N LEU A 219 -17.85 -18.87 8.73
CA LEU A 219 -17.24 -19.75 7.71
C LEU A 219 -16.86 -18.98 6.43
N PHE A 220 -17.69 -18.03 6.02
CA PHE A 220 -17.36 -17.12 4.92
C PHE A 220 -16.20 -16.21 5.31
N PHE A 221 -16.22 -15.65 6.52
CA PHE A 221 -15.12 -14.79 6.97
C PHE A 221 -13.75 -15.49 6.97
N VAL A 222 -13.71 -16.78 7.34
CA VAL A 222 -12.47 -17.57 7.44
C VAL A 222 -11.96 -18.06 6.08
N PHE A 223 -12.84 -18.53 5.20
CA PHE A 223 -12.43 -19.22 3.96
C PHE A 223 -12.80 -18.50 2.66
N GLU A 224 -13.56 -17.41 2.71
CA GLU A 224 -13.88 -16.63 1.51
C GLU A 224 -12.65 -15.83 1.08
N GLU A 225 -11.96 -16.32 0.06
CA GLU A 225 -10.91 -15.54 -0.56
C GLU A 225 -11.51 -14.36 -1.35
N ALA A 226 -11.10 -13.14 -1.01
CA ALA A 226 -11.39 -11.98 -1.87
C ALA A 226 -10.88 -12.29 -3.29
N GLN A 227 -11.71 -12.03 -4.32
CA GLN A 227 -11.37 -12.22 -5.74
C GLN A 227 -10.15 -11.37 -6.15
N THR A 228 -8.95 -11.81 -5.78
CA THR A 228 -7.71 -11.02 -5.85
C THR A 228 -7.03 -11.11 -7.20
N GLY A 229 -7.56 -11.87 -8.17
CA GLY A 229 -6.90 -12.07 -9.46
C GLY A 229 -7.13 -11.00 -10.52
N THR A 230 -8.37 -10.47 -10.64
CA THR A 230 -8.74 -9.68 -11.83
C THR A 230 -8.19 -8.25 -11.76
N GLY A 231 -8.28 -7.59 -10.60
CA GLY A 231 -7.82 -6.22 -10.41
C GLY A 231 -6.30 -6.07 -10.56
N GLU A 232 -5.53 -7.00 -9.97
CA GLU A 232 -4.07 -6.99 -10.05
C GLU A 232 -3.58 -7.21 -11.48
N MET A 233 -4.17 -8.18 -12.20
CA MET A 233 -3.83 -8.45 -13.59
C MET A 233 -4.12 -7.23 -14.48
N ILE A 234 -5.26 -6.56 -14.29
CA ILE A 234 -5.58 -5.32 -15.01
C ILE A 234 -4.54 -4.24 -14.68
N GLY A 235 -4.18 -4.07 -13.41
CA GLY A 235 -3.16 -3.12 -12.96
C GLY A 235 -1.79 -3.36 -13.60
N ILE A 236 -1.32 -4.61 -13.64
CA ILE A 236 -0.05 -4.99 -14.27
C ILE A 236 -0.08 -4.75 -15.78
N VAL A 237 -1.16 -5.14 -16.46
CA VAL A 237 -1.32 -4.90 -17.91
C VAL A 237 -1.33 -3.40 -18.20
N ALA A 238 -2.05 -2.60 -17.41
CA ALA A 238 -2.06 -1.15 -17.54
C ALA A 238 -0.66 -0.55 -17.32
N ALA A 239 0.07 -0.99 -16.27
CA ALA A 239 1.44 -0.55 -16.01
C ALA A 239 2.39 -0.90 -17.16
N ILE A 240 2.30 -2.11 -17.72
CA ILE A 240 3.05 -2.54 -18.91
C ILE A 240 2.80 -1.59 -20.08
N VAL A 241 1.53 -1.31 -20.39
CA VAL A 241 1.15 -0.43 -21.51
C VAL A 241 1.67 0.99 -21.29
N ILE A 242 1.46 1.56 -20.09
CA ILE A 242 1.91 2.92 -19.75
C ILE A 242 3.44 3.02 -19.83
N LEU A 243 4.18 2.08 -19.24
CA LEU A 243 5.64 2.08 -19.25
C LEU A 243 6.20 1.85 -20.66
N LEU A 244 5.54 1.01 -21.47
CA LEU A 244 5.93 0.81 -22.87
C LEU A 244 5.76 2.10 -23.68
N ILE A 245 4.66 2.84 -23.47
CA ILE A 245 4.41 4.14 -24.10
C ILE A 245 5.44 5.17 -23.62
N ALA A 246 5.71 5.23 -22.31
CA ALA A 246 6.63 6.19 -21.70
C ALA A 246 8.07 6.00 -22.19
N PHE A 247 8.55 4.75 -22.28
CA PHE A 247 9.95 4.46 -22.58
C PHE A 247 10.25 4.07 -24.03
N GLY A 248 9.25 3.61 -24.78
CA GLY A 248 9.40 3.12 -26.15
C GLY A 248 10.38 1.94 -26.30
N SER A 249 10.64 1.18 -25.22
CA SER A 249 11.58 0.08 -25.16
C SER A 249 11.09 -1.00 -24.20
N VAL A 250 10.98 -2.25 -24.69
CA VAL A 250 10.55 -3.40 -23.88
C VAL A 250 11.51 -3.66 -22.72
N ILE A 251 12.83 -3.47 -22.95
CA ILE A 251 13.84 -3.66 -21.89
C ILE A 251 13.68 -2.58 -20.81
N ALA A 252 13.49 -1.32 -21.20
CA ALA A 252 13.32 -0.22 -20.24
C ALA A 252 12.03 -0.34 -19.42
N MET A 253 10.98 -0.93 -19.99
CA MET A 253 9.73 -1.26 -19.29
C MET A 253 9.90 -2.48 -18.36
N GLY A 254 10.57 -3.53 -18.82
CA GLY A 254 10.74 -4.78 -18.07
C GLY A 254 11.64 -4.63 -16.84
N LEU A 255 12.57 -3.68 -16.84
CA LEU A 255 13.50 -3.45 -15.72
C LEU A 255 12.79 -2.95 -14.44
N PRO A 256 11.95 -1.90 -14.48
CA PRO A 256 11.14 -1.50 -13.32
C PRO A 256 10.21 -2.60 -12.82
N ILE A 257 9.42 -3.19 -13.72
CA ILE A 257 8.43 -4.21 -13.36
C ILE A 257 9.12 -5.43 -12.76
N GLY A 258 10.15 -5.95 -13.43
CA GLY A 258 10.88 -7.13 -12.96
C GLY A 258 11.56 -6.92 -11.61
N THR A 259 12.10 -5.72 -11.36
CA THR A 259 12.70 -5.41 -10.05
C THR A 259 11.62 -5.29 -8.97
N ALA A 260 10.51 -4.62 -9.26
CA ALA A 260 9.41 -4.45 -8.31
C ALA A 260 8.77 -5.80 -7.96
N LEU A 261 8.48 -6.65 -8.95
CA LEU A 261 7.91 -7.98 -8.72
C LEU A 261 8.87 -8.91 -7.99
N PHE A 262 10.16 -8.92 -8.34
CA PHE A 262 11.15 -9.73 -7.63
C PHE A 262 11.30 -9.28 -6.18
N GLY A 263 11.39 -7.97 -5.97
CA GLY A 263 11.41 -7.40 -4.65
C GLY A 263 10.17 -7.80 -3.86
N LEU A 264 8.97 -7.61 -4.44
CA LEU A 264 7.70 -7.89 -3.79
C LEU A 264 7.58 -9.37 -3.42
N ALA A 265 7.91 -10.27 -4.34
CA ALA A 265 7.89 -11.71 -4.09
C ALA A 265 8.81 -12.09 -2.92
N LEU A 266 10.00 -11.51 -2.84
CA LEU A 266 10.91 -11.72 -1.72
C LEU A 266 10.38 -11.10 -0.41
N GLY A 267 9.86 -9.87 -0.46
CA GLY A 267 9.31 -9.18 0.71
C GLY A 267 8.10 -9.89 1.29
N THR A 268 7.16 -10.30 0.44
CA THR A 268 5.96 -11.07 0.84
C THR A 268 6.33 -12.45 1.37
N SER A 269 7.29 -13.15 0.73
CA SER A 269 7.82 -14.43 1.26
C SER A 269 8.47 -14.29 2.64
N ALA A 270 8.94 -13.10 3.01
CA ALA A 270 9.50 -12.86 4.33
C ALA A 270 8.42 -12.63 5.41
N LEU A 271 7.16 -12.36 5.02
CA LEU A 271 6.11 -12.02 5.98
C LEU A 271 5.73 -13.18 6.90
N GLY A 272 5.63 -14.41 6.38
CA GLY A 272 5.33 -15.58 7.24
C GLY A 272 6.43 -15.87 8.27
N LEU A 273 7.67 -15.39 8.04
CA LEU A 273 8.74 -15.41 9.05
C LEU A 273 8.58 -14.30 10.09
N VAL A 274 8.14 -13.12 9.67
CA VAL A 274 7.86 -11.99 10.59
C VAL A 274 6.64 -12.31 11.47
N ASN A 275 5.71 -13.09 10.94
CA ASN A 275 4.50 -13.55 11.61
C ASN A 275 4.79 -14.36 12.90
N TYR A 276 6.03 -14.80 13.13
CA TYR A 276 6.46 -15.36 14.41
C TYR A 276 6.59 -14.34 15.54
N LEU A 277 6.92 -13.10 15.18
CA LEU A 277 7.19 -12.05 16.14
C LEU A 277 5.96 -11.18 16.37
N ILE A 278 5.14 -11.01 15.33
CA ILE A 278 3.98 -10.14 15.32
C ILE A 278 2.93 -10.78 14.42
N ASP A 279 1.71 -10.99 14.93
CA ASP A 279 0.62 -11.60 14.17
C ASP A 279 0.13 -10.63 13.07
N ILE A 280 0.40 -11.00 11.83
CA ILE A 280 0.09 -10.22 10.63
C ILE A 280 -1.30 -10.64 10.14
N PRO A 281 -2.21 -9.68 9.92
CA PRO A 281 -3.56 -10.00 9.48
C PRO A 281 -3.60 -10.44 8.01
N SER A 282 -4.63 -11.21 7.65
CA SER A 282 -4.78 -11.87 6.35
C SER A 282 -4.85 -10.89 5.16
N TRP A 283 -5.35 -9.67 5.40
CA TRP A 283 -5.47 -8.60 4.40
C TRP A 283 -4.18 -7.80 4.21
N ALA A 284 -3.20 -7.89 5.12
CA ALA A 284 -1.96 -7.12 5.03
C ALA A 284 -1.12 -7.43 3.77
N PRO A 285 -0.96 -8.69 3.31
CA PRO A 285 -0.29 -9.00 2.05
C PRO A 285 -0.86 -8.24 0.84
N GLN A 286 -2.18 -8.03 0.77
CA GLN A 286 -2.81 -7.27 -0.31
C GLN A 286 -2.44 -5.77 -0.24
N MET A 287 -2.45 -5.19 0.96
CA MET A 287 -1.98 -3.82 1.18
C MET A 287 -0.49 -3.68 0.81
N VAL A 288 0.33 -4.65 1.21
CA VAL A 288 1.75 -4.73 0.89
C VAL A 288 1.99 -4.79 -0.61
N ALA A 289 1.21 -5.59 -1.34
CA ALA A 289 1.31 -5.68 -2.80
C ALA A 289 0.95 -4.35 -3.47
N MET A 290 -0.17 -3.74 -3.10
CA MET A 290 -0.62 -2.45 -3.65
C MET A 290 0.44 -1.35 -3.44
N VAL A 291 0.92 -1.17 -2.22
CA VAL A 291 1.94 -0.16 -1.89
C VAL A 291 3.28 -0.52 -2.53
N GLY A 292 3.70 -1.79 -2.41
CA GLY A 292 5.00 -2.27 -2.86
C GLY A 292 5.20 -2.19 -4.37
N ILE A 293 4.19 -2.54 -5.16
CA ILE A 293 4.26 -2.41 -6.63
C ILE A 293 4.38 -0.94 -7.03
N GLY A 294 3.52 -0.06 -6.49
CA GLY A 294 3.55 1.37 -6.83
C GLY A 294 4.90 2.00 -6.50
N VAL A 295 5.33 1.83 -5.25
CA VAL A 295 6.61 2.33 -4.74
C VAL A 295 7.81 1.74 -5.51
N GLY A 296 7.81 0.43 -5.75
CA GLY A 296 8.88 -0.27 -6.45
C GLY A 296 9.04 0.16 -7.92
N ILE A 297 7.92 0.29 -8.65
CA ILE A 297 7.92 0.75 -10.04
C ILE A 297 8.39 2.20 -10.12
N ASP A 298 7.89 3.10 -9.27
CA ASP A 298 8.22 4.52 -9.30
C ASP A 298 9.71 4.78 -9.04
N TYR A 299 10.27 4.08 -8.04
CA TYR A 299 11.70 4.20 -7.71
C TYR A 299 12.58 3.67 -8.83
N ALA A 300 12.19 2.55 -9.45
CA ALA A 300 12.92 2.00 -10.57
C ALA A 300 12.79 2.87 -11.83
N LEU A 301 11.60 3.42 -12.10
CA LEU A 301 11.34 4.36 -13.18
C LEU A 301 12.24 5.60 -13.08
N PHE A 302 12.37 6.17 -11.88
CA PHE A 302 13.21 7.34 -11.66
C PHE A 302 14.69 7.04 -11.93
N LEU A 303 15.18 5.89 -11.46
CA LEU A 303 16.56 5.47 -11.68
C LEU A 303 16.87 5.16 -13.16
N VAL A 304 15.95 4.46 -13.83
CA VAL A 304 16.07 4.13 -15.27
C VAL A 304 16.07 5.40 -16.11
N THR A 305 15.21 6.37 -15.80
CA THR A 305 15.13 7.65 -16.52
C THR A 305 16.45 8.41 -16.39
N ARG A 306 17.00 8.55 -15.17
CA ARG A 306 18.32 9.18 -14.96
C ARG A 306 19.46 8.43 -15.66
N HIS A 307 19.46 7.11 -15.63
CA HIS A 307 20.45 6.32 -16.34
C HIS A 307 20.42 6.59 -17.86
N ARG A 308 19.23 6.68 -18.46
CA ARG A 308 19.07 7.01 -19.88
C ARG A 308 19.53 8.42 -20.21
N GLU A 309 19.26 9.40 -19.36
CA GLU A 309 19.79 10.78 -19.51
C GLU A 309 21.32 10.78 -19.56
N TYR A 310 21.98 10.08 -18.64
CA TYR A 310 23.44 9.99 -18.61
C TYR A 310 24.03 9.20 -19.80
N LEU A 311 23.36 8.15 -20.27
CA LEU A 311 23.75 7.46 -21.50
C LEU A 311 23.63 8.37 -22.73
N ALA A 312 22.60 9.22 -22.79
CA ALA A 312 22.42 10.18 -23.89
C ALA A 312 23.51 11.26 -23.91
N GLN A 313 24.10 11.58 -22.75
CA GLN A 313 25.27 12.45 -22.61
C GLN A 313 26.60 11.75 -23.01
N GLY A 314 26.56 10.49 -23.45
CA GLY A 314 27.73 9.75 -23.92
C GLY A 314 28.53 9.06 -22.81
N MET A 315 27.99 8.93 -21.60
CA MET A 315 28.66 8.22 -20.51
C MET A 315 28.69 6.71 -20.75
N THR A 316 29.72 6.04 -20.21
CA THR A 316 29.77 4.56 -20.17
C THR A 316 28.68 4.02 -19.23
N VAL A 317 28.19 2.80 -19.47
CA VAL A 317 27.12 2.17 -18.69
C VAL A 317 27.44 2.15 -17.19
N GLN A 318 28.67 1.80 -16.81
CA GLN A 318 29.05 1.71 -15.40
C GLN A 318 29.11 3.08 -14.73
N GLU A 319 29.49 4.12 -15.47
CA GLU A 319 29.52 5.49 -14.97
C GLU A 319 28.11 6.07 -14.85
N SER A 320 27.25 5.84 -15.85
CA SER A 320 25.88 6.32 -15.85
C SER A 320 25.03 5.65 -14.77
N VAL A 321 25.17 4.33 -14.55
CA VAL A 321 24.51 3.66 -13.42
C VAL A 321 25.02 4.19 -12.09
N GLY A 322 26.35 4.30 -11.91
CA GLY A 322 26.93 4.82 -10.67
C GLY A 322 26.42 6.23 -10.34
N ARG A 323 26.41 7.14 -11.32
CA ARG A 323 25.88 8.50 -11.13
C ARG A 323 24.38 8.54 -10.90
N ALA A 324 23.60 7.73 -11.63
CA ALA A 324 22.16 7.62 -11.41
C ALA A 324 21.83 7.14 -9.98
N THR A 325 22.55 6.12 -9.48
CA THR A 325 22.38 5.66 -8.09
C THR A 325 22.81 6.73 -7.08
N ALA A 326 23.85 7.51 -7.36
CA ALA A 326 24.30 8.58 -6.47
C ALA A 326 23.31 9.75 -6.36
N THR A 327 22.61 10.09 -7.44
CA THR A 327 21.68 11.23 -7.49
C THR A 327 20.24 10.81 -7.26
N ALA A 328 19.69 9.97 -8.16
CA ALA A 328 18.32 9.47 -8.03
C ALA A 328 18.16 8.46 -6.90
N GLY A 329 19.17 7.62 -6.64
CA GLY A 329 19.11 6.66 -5.54
C GLY A 329 19.02 7.33 -4.17
N GLN A 330 19.63 8.52 -4.00
CA GLN A 330 19.47 9.30 -2.76
C GLN A 330 18.02 9.77 -2.58
N ALA A 331 17.37 10.24 -3.65
CA ALA A 331 15.96 10.61 -3.60
C ALA A 331 15.05 9.40 -3.32
N VAL A 332 15.37 8.23 -3.87
CA VAL A 332 14.67 6.96 -3.61
C VAL A 332 14.77 6.56 -2.13
N ILE A 333 15.96 6.64 -1.53
CA ILE A 333 16.14 6.33 -0.10
C ILE A 333 15.37 7.32 0.78
N PHE A 334 15.39 8.62 0.43
CA PHE A 334 14.66 9.62 1.18
C PHE A 334 13.14 9.41 1.08
N ALA A 335 12.60 9.24 -0.14
CA ALA A 335 11.19 8.97 -0.36
C ALA A 335 10.75 7.65 0.31
N GLY A 336 11.51 6.58 0.13
CA GLY A 336 11.24 5.29 0.77
C GLY A 336 11.28 5.36 2.28
N GLY A 337 12.26 6.07 2.84
CA GLY A 337 12.35 6.34 4.28
C GLY A 337 11.14 7.11 4.80
N THR A 338 10.67 8.12 4.06
CA THR A 338 9.45 8.86 4.46
C THR A 338 8.20 7.97 4.44
N VAL A 339 8.07 7.07 3.46
CA VAL A 339 6.95 6.11 3.40
C VAL A 339 7.01 5.14 4.58
N VAL A 340 8.19 4.56 4.86
CA VAL A 340 8.41 3.67 6.01
C VAL A 340 8.04 4.36 7.32
N ILE A 341 8.52 5.59 7.56
CA ILE A 341 8.22 6.32 8.78
C ILE A 341 6.72 6.64 8.89
N ALA A 342 6.08 7.03 7.77
CA ALA A 342 4.65 7.33 7.76
C ALA A 342 3.79 6.10 8.08
N ILE A 343 4.12 4.94 7.51
CA ILE A 343 3.39 3.69 7.74
C ILE A 343 3.66 3.14 9.15
N LEU A 344 4.89 3.23 9.67
CA LEU A 344 5.17 2.92 11.07
C LEU A 344 4.40 3.84 12.05
N GLY A 345 3.91 4.99 11.58
CA GLY A 345 2.98 5.84 12.32
C GLY A 345 1.69 5.12 12.74
N LEU A 346 1.28 4.03 12.08
CA LEU A 346 0.16 3.19 12.53
C LEU A 346 0.38 2.61 13.92
N ALA A 347 1.64 2.41 14.34
CA ALA A 347 1.96 1.95 15.69
C ALA A 347 1.49 2.92 16.79
N VAL A 348 1.30 4.20 16.45
CA VAL A 348 0.81 5.23 17.39
C VAL A 348 -0.66 5.00 17.75
N ALA A 349 -1.42 4.27 16.93
CA ALA A 349 -2.83 3.97 17.21
C ALA A 349 -3.02 3.04 18.42
N GLY A 350 -1.98 2.29 18.83
CA GLY A 350 -2.07 1.36 19.97
C GLY A 350 -2.88 0.10 19.68
N VAL A 351 -3.20 -0.16 18.41
CA VAL A 351 -3.94 -1.34 17.95
C VAL A 351 -2.96 -2.36 17.36
N PRO A 352 -2.79 -3.56 17.95
CA PRO A 352 -1.79 -4.54 17.50
C PRO A 352 -1.95 -4.94 16.03
N PHE A 353 -3.17 -5.24 15.58
CA PHE A 353 -3.41 -5.67 14.18
C PHE A 353 -3.01 -4.59 13.16
N LEU A 354 -3.29 -3.31 13.42
CA LEU A 354 -2.86 -2.18 12.57
C LEU A 354 -1.34 -2.00 12.62
N THR A 355 -0.75 -2.16 13.80
CA THR A 355 0.70 -2.04 13.99
C THR A 355 1.44 -3.13 13.22
N ALA A 356 0.96 -4.37 13.28
CA ALA A 356 1.51 -5.51 12.57
C ALA A 356 1.49 -5.31 11.06
N ALA A 357 0.34 -4.92 10.50
CA ALA A 357 0.19 -4.60 9.08
C ALA A 357 1.12 -3.45 8.65
N GLY A 358 1.26 -2.42 9.50
CA GLY A 358 2.18 -1.31 9.29
C GLY A 358 3.65 -1.75 9.26
N VAL A 359 4.07 -2.60 10.20
CA VAL A 359 5.44 -3.16 10.25
C VAL A 359 5.71 -4.06 9.04
N ALA A 360 4.79 -4.94 8.69
CA ALA A 360 4.87 -5.81 7.51
C ALA A 360 5.07 -4.98 6.23
N THR A 361 4.25 -3.96 6.02
CA THR A 361 4.33 -3.08 4.84
C THR A 361 5.63 -2.29 4.82
N SER A 362 6.05 -1.76 5.97
CA SER A 362 7.31 -1.02 6.11
C SER A 362 8.53 -1.87 5.77
N LEU A 363 8.55 -3.15 6.21
CA LEU A 363 9.61 -4.08 5.87
C LEU A 363 9.69 -4.33 4.36
N VAL A 364 8.54 -4.59 3.72
CA VAL A 364 8.54 -4.84 2.27
C VAL A 364 8.95 -3.59 1.49
N VAL A 365 8.49 -2.40 1.88
CA VAL A 365 8.96 -1.15 1.27
C VAL A 365 10.48 -0.99 1.43
N LEU A 366 11.05 -1.35 2.58
CA LEU A 366 12.50 -1.32 2.77
C LEU A 366 13.23 -2.31 1.84
N VAL A 367 12.68 -3.52 1.65
CA VAL A 367 13.18 -4.47 0.65
C VAL A 367 13.11 -3.88 -0.75
N MET A 368 12.01 -3.18 -1.10
CA MET A 368 11.85 -2.53 -2.42
C MET A 368 12.90 -1.46 -2.65
N VAL A 369 13.11 -0.58 -1.67
CA VAL A 369 14.13 0.48 -1.72
C VAL A 369 15.51 -0.14 -1.88
N THR A 370 15.80 -1.19 -1.13
CA THR A 370 17.09 -1.91 -1.20
C THR A 370 17.29 -2.56 -2.57
N ALA A 371 16.24 -3.20 -3.13
CA ALA A 371 16.26 -3.76 -4.47
C ALA A 371 16.46 -2.67 -5.55
N ALA A 372 15.78 -1.52 -5.42
CA ALA A 372 15.91 -0.41 -6.36
C ALA A 372 17.33 0.18 -6.40
N ILE A 373 18.06 0.21 -5.28
CA ILE A 373 19.45 0.75 -5.23
C ILE A 373 20.54 -0.30 -5.43
N THR A 374 20.22 -1.60 -5.43
CA THR A 374 21.20 -2.69 -5.60
C THR A 374 20.91 -3.57 -6.82
N LEU A 375 19.74 -4.20 -6.85
CA LEU A 375 19.33 -5.16 -7.87
C LEU A 375 19.11 -4.46 -9.22
N LEU A 376 18.40 -3.33 -9.24
CA LEU A 376 18.16 -2.58 -10.48
C LEU A 376 19.45 -2.08 -11.14
N PRO A 377 20.43 -1.48 -10.43
CA PRO A 377 21.74 -1.18 -10.98
C PRO A 377 22.46 -2.38 -11.61
N ALA A 378 22.30 -3.58 -11.04
CA ALA A 378 22.85 -4.81 -11.63
C ALA A 378 22.14 -5.17 -12.94
N PHE A 379 20.80 -5.10 -12.98
CA PHE A 379 20.06 -5.33 -14.21
C PHE A 379 20.36 -4.27 -15.29
N LEU A 380 20.53 -3.00 -14.91
CA LEU A 380 20.96 -1.93 -15.82
C LEU A 380 22.37 -2.19 -16.39
N GLY A 381 23.28 -2.71 -15.57
CA GLY A 381 24.60 -3.13 -16.01
C GLY A 381 24.56 -4.21 -17.09
N LEU A 382 23.62 -5.17 -17.01
CA LEU A 382 23.41 -6.22 -18.02
C LEU A 382 22.70 -5.70 -19.27
N ALA A 383 21.68 -4.86 -19.10
CA ALA A 383 20.91 -4.29 -20.19
C ALA A 383 21.79 -3.38 -21.08
N GLY A 384 22.73 -2.66 -20.46
CA GLY A 384 23.67 -1.78 -21.14
C GLY A 384 22.96 -0.72 -22.00
N PRO A 385 23.47 -0.40 -23.20
CA PRO A 385 22.85 0.62 -24.05
C PRO A 385 21.49 0.20 -24.65
N ARG A 386 21.09 -1.07 -24.52
CA ARG A 386 19.82 -1.61 -25.10
C ARG A 386 18.56 -1.07 -24.40
N VAL A 387 18.73 -0.37 -23.28
CA VAL A 387 17.65 0.37 -22.62
C VAL A 387 17.10 1.47 -23.55
N ASN A 388 17.93 2.02 -24.44
CA ASN A 388 17.50 2.97 -25.46
C ASN A 388 16.77 2.22 -26.60
N GLY A 389 15.47 2.48 -26.75
CA GLY A 389 14.62 1.81 -27.75
C GLY A 389 15.09 2.02 -29.20
N ILE A 390 14.52 1.22 -30.12
CA ILE A 390 14.89 1.14 -31.55
C ILE A 390 14.87 2.51 -32.26
N ARG A 391 14.08 3.48 -31.77
CA ARG A 391 13.96 4.84 -32.33
C ARG A 391 15.03 5.84 -31.85
N SER A 392 15.89 5.50 -30.89
CA SER A 392 16.88 6.41 -30.29
C SER A 392 18.28 6.33 -30.94
N SER A 393 18.50 5.46 -31.93
CA SER A 393 19.80 5.33 -32.63
C SER A 393 20.14 6.53 -33.53
N ARG A 394 19.14 7.30 -33.99
CA ARG A 394 19.45 8.65 -34.49
C ARG A 394 19.71 9.52 -33.27
N ARG A 395 20.89 10.15 -33.22
CA ARG A 395 21.22 11.35 -32.43
C ARG A 395 20.10 12.38 -32.58
N ARG A 396 18.99 12.16 -31.89
CA ARG A 396 18.14 13.22 -31.45
C ARG A 396 18.82 13.59 -30.16
N GLU A 397 19.46 14.74 -30.14
CA GLU A 397 19.66 15.46 -28.89
C GLU A 397 18.35 15.28 -28.13
N ILE A 398 18.39 14.49 -27.05
CA ILE A 398 17.35 14.59 -26.04
C ILE A 398 17.61 15.97 -25.49
N ASP A 399 17.04 16.95 -26.16
CA ASP A 399 17.15 18.34 -25.79
C ASP A 399 16.54 18.38 -24.38
N PRO A 400 17.31 18.75 -23.35
CA PRO A 400 16.83 18.76 -21.96
C PRO A 400 15.75 19.85 -21.74
N THR A 401 15.18 20.40 -22.81
CA THR A 401 14.13 21.39 -22.79
C THR A 401 12.84 20.72 -22.34
N ILE A 402 12.44 21.06 -21.11
CA ILE A 402 11.08 20.87 -20.61
C ILE A 402 10.11 21.30 -21.73
N SER A 403 9.07 20.51 -21.99
CA SER A 403 8.16 20.83 -23.09
C SER A 403 7.70 22.29 -22.97
N PRO A 404 7.71 23.09 -24.06
CA PRO A 404 7.34 24.51 -24.00
C PRO A 404 5.95 24.74 -23.39
N ARG A 405 5.07 23.74 -23.50
CA ARG A 405 3.72 23.74 -22.88
C ARG A 405 3.79 23.64 -21.36
N TRP A 406 4.61 22.73 -20.83
CA TRP A 406 4.81 22.58 -19.38
C TRP A 406 5.47 23.82 -18.79
N GLU A 407 6.44 24.40 -19.49
CA GLU A 407 7.09 25.64 -19.05
C GLU A 407 6.13 26.83 -19.07
N ALA A 408 5.32 26.98 -20.13
CA ALA A 408 4.30 28.02 -20.21
C ALA A 408 3.24 27.86 -19.11
N TRP A 409 2.82 26.63 -18.83
CA TRP A 409 1.90 26.32 -17.74
C TRP A 409 2.49 26.68 -16.37
N GLY A 410 3.72 26.24 -16.07
CA GLY A 410 4.41 26.57 -14.82
C GLY A 410 4.61 28.09 -14.64
N ARG A 411 4.91 28.81 -15.73
CA ARG A 411 4.96 30.28 -15.73
C ARG A 411 3.59 30.91 -15.51
N HIS A 412 2.51 30.30 -16.00
CA HIS A 412 1.16 30.80 -15.78
C HIS A 412 0.73 30.63 -14.31
N VAL A 413 0.94 29.44 -13.75
CA VAL A 413 0.62 29.13 -12.35
C VAL A 413 1.43 30.00 -11.40
N SER A 414 2.74 30.17 -11.64
CA SER A 414 3.58 31.02 -10.79
C SER A 414 3.19 32.50 -10.84
N ARG A 415 2.73 33.01 -11.99
CA ARG A 415 2.20 34.38 -12.12
C ARG A 415 0.86 34.58 -11.40
N HIS A 416 0.04 33.54 -11.28
CA HIS A 416 -1.27 33.59 -10.62
C HIS A 416 -1.31 32.76 -9.33
N ALA A 417 -0.18 32.66 -8.62
CA ALA A 417 0.01 31.72 -7.52
C ALA A 417 -1.08 31.82 -6.44
N TRP A 418 -1.54 33.03 -6.09
CA TRP A 418 -2.61 33.23 -5.10
C TRP A 418 -3.98 32.74 -5.56
N GLY A 419 -4.31 32.89 -6.85
CA GLY A 419 -5.58 32.40 -7.40
C GLY A 419 -5.64 30.87 -7.37
N TYR A 420 -4.52 30.22 -7.75
CA TYR A 420 -4.39 28.77 -7.64
C TYR A 420 -4.35 28.29 -6.19
N ALA A 421 -3.58 28.95 -5.32
CA ALA A 421 -3.49 28.56 -3.91
C ALA A 421 -4.87 28.61 -3.23
N VAL A 422 -5.58 29.74 -3.33
CA VAL A 422 -6.90 29.89 -2.71
C VAL A 422 -7.93 28.97 -3.38
N GLY A 423 -7.94 28.91 -4.71
CA GLY A 423 -8.90 28.08 -5.45
C GLY A 423 -8.74 26.59 -5.17
N VAL A 424 -7.50 26.08 -5.21
CA VAL A 424 -7.20 24.67 -4.94
C VAL A 424 -7.42 24.35 -3.46
N THR A 425 -7.01 25.20 -2.52
CA THR A 425 -7.27 24.98 -1.10
C THR A 425 -8.77 24.97 -0.80
N ALA A 426 -9.55 25.92 -1.35
CA ALA A 426 -11.00 25.92 -1.18
C ALA A 426 -11.66 24.67 -1.78
N LEU A 427 -11.20 24.24 -2.96
CA LEU A 427 -11.67 23.00 -3.59
C LEU A 427 -11.34 21.77 -2.73
N LEU A 428 -10.11 21.66 -2.23
CA LEU A 428 -9.71 20.54 -1.36
C LEU A 428 -10.50 20.53 -0.06
N ILE A 429 -10.71 21.68 0.58
CA ILE A 429 -11.56 21.78 1.78
C ILE A 429 -13.00 21.34 1.46
N ALA A 430 -13.56 21.77 0.33
CA ALA A 430 -14.90 21.37 -0.09
C ALA A 430 -15.00 19.85 -0.34
N LEU A 431 -13.99 19.25 -0.97
CA LEU A 431 -13.91 17.80 -1.19
C LEU A 431 -13.68 17.01 0.12
N THR A 432 -13.09 17.65 1.14
CA THR A 432 -12.86 17.03 2.45
C THR A 432 -14.03 17.25 3.41
N ALA A 433 -14.99 18.12 3.09
CA ALA A 433 -16.14 18.41 3.94
C ALA A 433 -16.96 17.17 4.37
N PRO A 434 -17.15 16.13 3.55
CA PRO A 434 -17.86 14.90 3.95
C PRO A 434 -17.21 14.15 5.13
N VAL A 435 -15.92 14.38 5.42
CA VAL A 435 -15.22 13.79 6.57
C VAL A 435 -15.91 14.15 7.90
N LEU A 436 -16.58 15.30 7.97
CA LEU A 436 -17.33 15.74 9.15
C LEU A 436 -18.62 14.96 9.40
N ALA A 437 -19.09 14.21 8.40
CA ALA A 437 -20.30 13.38 8.47
C ALA A 437 -19.99 11.88 8.41
N LEU A 438 -18.73 11.48 8.68
CA LEU A 438 -18.35 10.07 8.72
C LEU A 438 -18.98 9.39 9.93
N GLU A 439 -19.78 8.35 9.65
CA GLU A 439 -20.21 7.37 10.63
C GLU A 439 -19.24 6.19 10.56
N LEU A 440 -18.72 5.77 11.72
CA LEU A 440 -17.75 4.69 11.83
C LEU A 440 -18.47 3.46 12.37
N GLY A 441 -18.26 2.33 11.72
CA GLY A 441 -18.78 1.03 12.12
C GLY A 441 -17.77 -0.07 11.76
N PHE A 442 -18.04 -1.28 12.25
CA PHE A 442 -17.31 -2.46 11.79
C PHE A 442 -17.82 -2.87 10.42
N PRO A 443 -16.95 -3.42 9.55
CA PRO A 443 -17.42 -4.03 8.32
C PRO A 443 -18.36 -5.17 8.66
N ASP A 444 -19.58 -5.10 8.15
CA ASP A 444 -20.56 -6.17 8.13
C ASP A 444 -20.80 -6.63 6.70
N ASN A 445 -21.62 -7.68 6.55
CA ASN A 445 -22.04 -8.19 5.25
C ASN A 445 -22.76 -7.14 4.41
N GLY A 446 -23.16 -6.00 4.97
CA GLY A 446 -23.75 -4.89 4.23
C GLY A 446 -22.81 -4.13 3.31
N ASN A 447 -21.49 -4.30 3.49
CA ASN A 447 -20.47 -3.70 2.62
C ASN A 447 -20.18 -4.53 1.35
N LEU A 448 -20.74 -5.73 1.26
CA LEU A 448 -20.54 -6.65 0.15
C LEU A 448 -21.43 -6.27 -1.05
N GLY A 449 -21.03 -6.71 -2.25
CA GLY A 449 -21.81 -6.47 -3.47
C GLY A 449 -23.18 -7.15 -3.41
N GLU A 450 -24.21 -6.52 -3.99
CA GLU A 450 -25.61 -6.99 -3.95
C GLU A 450 -25.81 -8.39 -4.53
N GLU A 451 -24.89 -8.88 -5.36
CA GLU A 451 -24.92 -10.23 -5.95
C GLU A 451 -24.44 -11.33 -4.98
N ARG A 452 -23.82 -10.96 -3.86
CA ARG A 452 -23.25 -11.91 -2.90
C ARG A 452 -24.32 -12.46 -1.96
N THR A 453 -24.26 -13.76 -1.69
CA THR A 453 -25.22 -14.43 -0.81
C THR A 453 -25.18 -13.87 0.60
N GLU A 454 -24.01 -13.47 1.10
CA GLU A 454 -23.86 -12.90 2.43
C GLU A 454 -24.52 -11.51 2.52
N ARG A 455 -24.44 -10.72 1.45
CA ARG A 455 -25.14 -9.43 1.36
C ARG A 455 -26.64 -9.62 1.33
N GLN A 456 -27.09 -10.61 0.56
CA GLN A 456 -28.50 -10.94 0.40
C GLN A 456 -29.10 -11.51 1.68
N ALA A 457 -28.34 -12.35 2.41
CA ALA A 457 -28.67 -12.84 3.74
C ALA A 457 -28.80 -11.69 4.76
N PHE A 458 -27.92 -10.69 4.68
CA PHE A 458 -27.95 -9.52 5.57
C PHE A 458 -29.13 -8.58 5.32
N ASP A 459 -29.59 -8.47 4.06
CA ASP A 459 -30.73 -7.63 3.70
C ASP A 459 -32.10 -8.28 4.03
N LEU A 460 -32.13 -9.60 4.19
CA LEU A 460 -33.28 -10.40 4.63
C LEU A 460 -33.42 -10.37 6.16
#